data_AF-A0A7G4A1P0-F1
#
_entry.id   AF-A0A7G4A1P0-F1
#
_cell.length_a   1.000
_cell.length_b   1.000
_cell.length_c   1.000
_cell.angle_alpha   90.00
_cell.angle_beta   90.00
_cell.angle_gamma   90.00
#
_symmetry.space_group_name_H-M   'P 1'
#
loop_
_entity.id
_entity.type
_entity.pdbx_description
1 polymer ?
#
loop_
_entity_poly.entity_id
_entity_poly.type
_entity_poly.pdbx_seq_one_letter_code
_entity_poly.pdbx_strand_id
1 'polypeptide(L)'
;MIRGFFTGLMCLLSFSVFSYGNPCGNAVPTNDLNFCASFKVVATCYCTSSGLPAGMCQDMNMLYARMVSVYGSLDKACAAQPYTTKQDCLDNWNCYRLGGMDSRGRICSSTQKSCQ
;
A
#
# COMPACT_ATOMS: atom_id res chain seq x y z
N MET A 1 -13.77 -42.00 43.10
CA MET A 1 -15.04 -41.72 42.41
C MET A 1 -15.10 -40.23 42.08
N ILE A 2 -15.21 -39.90 40.78
CA ILE A 2 -15.91 -38.74 40.16
C ILE A 2 -15.55 -37.34 40.69
N ARG A 3 -14.68 -36.59 39.98
CA ARG A 3 -14.96 -35.53 38.98
C ARG A 3 -15.51 -34.22 39.56
N GLY A 4 -14.77 -33.14 39.33
CA GLY A 4 -15.25 -31.76 39.41
C GLY A 4 -14.25 -30.82 38.72
N PHE A 5 -14.44 -30.63 37.41
CA PHE A 5 -13.75 -29.63 36.58
C PHE A 5 -14.33 -28.22 36.84
N PHE A 6 -13.62 -27.20 36.34
CA PHE A 6 -13.99 -25.78 36.14
C PHE A 6 -13.39 -24.77 37.10
N THR A 7 -12.23 -24.20 36.72
CA THR A 7 -12.09 -22.73 36.75
C THR A 7 -11.15 -22.31 35.63
N GLY A 8 -11.74 -21.95 34.48
CA GLY A 8 -11.04 -21.53 33.29
C GLY A 8 -10.62 -20.06 33.37
N LEU A 9 -9.32 -19.85 33.17
CA LEU A 9 -8.69 -18.79 32.37
C LEU A 9 -9.63 -17.65 31.90
N MET A 10 -9.69 -16.56 32.69
CA MET A 10 -10.32 -15.30 32.28
C MET A 10 -9.34 -14.14 32.44
N CYS A 11 -8.27 -14.19 31.67
CA CYS A 11 -7.55 -13.01 31.21
C CYS A 11 -7.74 -13.04 29.70
N LEU A 12 -8.38 -12.03 29.11
CA LEU A 12 -8.16 -11.58 27.73
C LEU A 12 -9.24 -10.56 27.30
N LEU A 13 -8.74 -9.39 26.86
CA LEU A 13 -9.29 -8.51 25.81
C LEU A 13 -10.34 -7.46 26.22
N SER A 14 -9.89 -6.24 26.45
CA SER A 14 -10.68 -5.02 26.18
C SER A 14 -9.78 -3.82 25.91
N PHE A 15 -9.06 -3.88 24.78
CA PHE A 15 -8.52 -2.68 24.13
C PHE A 15 -8.74 -2.84 22.63
N SER A 16 -9.92 -2.45 22.16
CA SER A 16 -10.18 -2.28 20.74
C SER A 16 -10.52 -0.80 20.53
N VAL A 17 -9.47 0.02 20.38
CA VAL A 17 -9.62 1.40 19.95
C VAL A 17 -10.04 1.33 18.49
N PHE A 18 -11.32 1.57 18.20
CA PHE A 18 -11.81 1.72 16.84
C PHE A 18 -11.34 3.07 16.30
N SER A 19 -10.15 3.10 15.70
CA SER A 19 -9.76 4.21 14.83
C SER A 19 -10.40 4.01 13.47
N TYR A 20 -11.52 4.70 13.23
CA TYR A 20 -12.07 4.95 11.90
C TYR A 20 -11.14 5.93 11.16
N GLY A 21 -10.02 5.40 10.67
CA GLY A 21 -9.12 6.05 9.72
C GLY A 21 -8.76 5.04 8.62
N ASN A 22 -8.52 5.48 7.39
CA ASN A 22 -8.14 4.57 6.33
C ASN A 22 -6.82 3.84 6.73
N PRO A 23 -6.82 2.51 6.88
CA PRO A 23 -5.73 1.80 7.55
C PRO A 23 -4.41 1.77 6.76
N CYS A 24 -4.43 2.17 5.48
CA CYS A 24 -3.30 1.96 4.59
C CYS A 24 -2.21 3.04 4.66
N GLY A 25 -2.51 4.23 5.21
CA GLY A 25 -1.54 5.32 5.33
C GLY A 25 -0.99 5.83 3.99
N ASN A 26 0.24 6.35 4.00
CA ASN A 26 0.98 6.82 2.83
C ASN A 26 2.37 6.17 2.78
N ALA A 27 2.90 5.99 1.58
CA ALA A 27 4.28 5.55 1.40
C ALA A 27 5.25 6.61 1.94
N VAL A 28 6.45 6.19 2.35
CA VAL A 28 7.51 7.16 2.68
C VAL A 28 7.93 7.91 1.40
N PRO A 29 8.60 9.08 1.51
CA PRO A 29 9.06 9.83 0.36
C PRO A 29 9.87 8.99 -0.65
N THR A 30 9.79 9.34 -1.93
CA THR A 30 10.45 8.60 -3.02
C THR A 30 11.97 8.51 -2.89
N ASN A 31 12.61 9.44 -2.17
CA ASN A 31 14.04 9.42 -1.86
C ASN A 31 14.43 8.68 -0.58
N ASP A 32 13.50 8.05 0.09
CA ASP A 32 13.80 7.20 1.23
C ASP A 32 14.30 5.82 0.77
N LEU A 33 15.25 5.24 1.52
CA LEU A 33 15.79 3.91 1.25
C LEU A 33 14.70 2.82 1.35
N ASN A 34 13.67 3.05 2.15
CA ASN A 34 12.55 2.13 2.36
C ASN A 34 11.36 2.42 1.45
N PHE A 35 11.50 3.36 0.49
CA PHE A 35 10.43 3.72 -0.43
C PHE A 35 9.81 2.48 -1.10
N CYS A 36 10.62 1.62 -1.72
CA CYS A 36 10.14 0.44 -2.43
C CYS A 36 9.30 -0.50 -1.56
N ALA A 37 9.74 -0.74 -0.32
CA ALA A 37 9.01 -1.61 0.61
C ALA A 37 7.71 -0.95 1.08
N SER A 38 7.78 0.32 1.49
CA SER A 38 6.61 1.06 1.97
C SER A 38 5.53 1.20 0.89
N PHE A 39 5.92 1.48 -0.36
CA PHE A 39 5.00 1.67 -1.45
C PHE A 39 4.26 0.39 -1.81
N LYS A 40 4.95 -0.77 -1.83
CA LYS A 40 4.31 -2.08 -2.01
C LYS A 40 3.23 -2.34 -0.96
N VAL A 41 3.55 -2.09 0.31
CA VAL A 41 2.61 -2.31 1.43
C VAL A 41 1.38 -1.43 1.27
N VAL A 42 1.58 -0.14 1.04
CA VAL A 42 0.49 0.83 0.92
C VAL A 42 -0.38 0.56 -0.30
N ALA A 43 0.22 0.32 -1.46
CA ALA A 43 -0.49 -0.01 -2.70
C ALA A 43 -1.29 -1.31 -2.57
N THR A 44 -0.70 -2.35 -2.00
CA THR A 44 -1.38 -3.62 -1.72
C THR A 44 -2.56 -3.41 -0.79
N CYS A 45 -2.37 -2.65 0.29
CA CYS A 45 -3.42 -2.35 1.25
C CYS A 45 -4.61 -1.66 0.57
N TYR A 46 -4.39 -0.57 -0.17
CA TYR A 46 -5.48 0.13 -0.88
C TYR A 46 -6.16 -0.74 -1.94
N CYS A 47 -5.40 -1.58 -2.65
CA CYS A 47 -5.96 -2.53 -3.60
C CYS A 47 -6.90 -3.53 -2.91
N THR A 48 -6.48 -4.12 -1.80
CA THR A 48 -7.30 -5.09 -1.04
C THR A 48 -8.49 -4.44 -0.34
N SER A 49 -8.33 -3.23 0.21
CA SER A 49 -9.44 -2.50 0.84
C SER A 49 -10.49 -2.05 -0.17
N SER A 50 -10.11 -1.95 -1.45
CA SER A 50 -11.04 -1.75 -2.58
C SER A 50 -11.77 -3.04 -3.01
N GLY A 51 -11.60 -4.14 -2.28
CA GLY A 51 -12.28 -5.41 -2.53
C GLY A 51 -11.66 -6.27 -3.64
N LEU A 52 -10.44 -5.98 -4.07
CA LEU A 52 -9.76 -6.76 -5.10
C LEU A 52 -9.03 -7.99 -4.50
N PRO A 53 -8.83 -9.07 -5.28
CA PRO A 53 -8.20 -10.29 -4.80
C PRO A 53 -6.78 -10.05 -4.30
N ALA A 54 -6.46 -10.53 -3.08
CA ALA A 54 -5.16 -10.33 -2.45
C ALA A 54 -3.98 -10.81 -3.31
N GLY A 55 -4.11 -11.97 -3.98
CA GLY A 55 -3.07 -12.48 -4.87
C GLY A 55 -2.77 -11.56 -6.06
N MET A 56 -3.79 -10.85 -6.57
CA MET A 56 -3.59 -9.84 -7.61
C MET A 56 -2.95 -8.57 -7.04
N CYS A 57 -3.38 -8.14 -5.85
CA CYS A 57 -2.86 -6.93 -5.20
C CYS A 57 -1.40 -7.05 -4.73
N GLN A 58 -0.93 -8.25 -4.40
CA GLN A 58 0.46 -8.51 -3.99
C GLN A 58 1.43 -8.49 -5.17
N ASP A 59 0.94 -8.71 -6.39
CA ASP A 59 1.73 -8.57 -7.61
C ASP A 59 1.60 -7.14 -8.14
N MET A 60 2.66 -6.35 -7.94
CA MET A 60 2.70 -4.95 -8.36
C MET A 60 2.54 -4.76 -9.88
N ASN A 61 2.90 -5.76 -10.70
CA ASN A 61 2.67 -5.70 -12.14
C ASN A 61 1.19 -5.87 -12.47
N MET A 62 0.53 -6.84 -11.85
CA MET A 62 -0.89 -7.06 -12.05
C MET A 62 -1.71 -5.88 -11.51
N LEU A 63 -1.34 -5.35 -10.34
CA LEU A 63 -1.97 -4.18 -9.75
C LEU A 63 -1.85 -2.97 -10.69
N TYR A 64 -0.64 -2.68 -11.20
CA TYR A 64 -0.42 -1.62 -12.18
C TYR A 64 -1.24 -1.84 -13.47
N ALA A 65 -1.17 -3.05 -14.03
CA ALA A 65 -1.89 -3.40 -15.24
C ALA A 65 -3.41 -3.24 -15.05
N ARG A 66 -3.94 -3.60 -13.88
CA ARG A 66 -5.34 -3.41 -13.53
C ARG A 66 -5.71 -1.93 -13.46
N MET A 67 -4.88 -1.09 -12.81
CA MET A 67 -5.10 0.36 -12.77
C MET A 67 -5.18 0.94 -14.18
N VAL A 68 -4.20 0.62 -15.03
CA VAL A 68 -4.17 1.12 -16.42
C VAL A 68 -5.30 0.54 -17.25
N SER A 69 -5.67 -0.73 -17.07
CA SER A 69 -6.77 -1.36 -17.81
C SER A 69 -8.14 -0.76 -17.47
N VAL A 70 -8.37 -0.41 -16.20
CA VAL A 70 -9.65 0.15 -15.75
C VAL A 70 -9.79 1.62 -16.16
N TYR A 71 -8.73 2.41 -15.99
CA TYR A 71 -8.77 3.86 -16.21
C TYR A 71 -8.20 4.30 -17.57
N GLY A 72 -7.59 3.40 -18.33
CA GLY A 72 -6.97 3.63 -19.64
C GLY A 72 -5.53 4.16 -19.58
N SER A 73 -5.12 4.78 -18.49
CA SER A 73 -3.73 5.23 -18.29
C SER A 73 -3.41 5.38 -16.80
N LEU A 74 -2.12 5.44 -16.48
CA LEU A 74 -1.68 5.73 -15.11
C LEU A 74 -2.13 7.13 -14.66
N ASP A 75 -2.06 8.13 -15.57
CA ASP A 75 -2.48 9.50 -15.28
C ASP A 75 -3.95 9.58 -14.84
N LYS A 76 -4.84 8.91 -15.57
CA LYS A 76 -6.27 8.82 -15.24
C LYS A 76 -6.51 8.03 -13.96
N ALA A 77 -5.79 6.91 -13.77
CA ALA A 77 -5.89 6.13 -12.55
C ALA A 77 -5.49 6.94 -11.31
N CYS A 78 -4.38 7.69 -11.40
CA CYS A 78 -3.90 8.57 -10.33
C CYS A 78 -4.81 9.77 -10.10
N ALA A 79 -5.44 10.32 -11.14
CA ALA A 79 -6.44 11.38 -11.00
C ALA A 79 -7.71 10.91 -10.28
N ALA A 80 -8.00 9.61 -10.33
CA ALA A 80 -9.17 9.01 -9.68
C ALA A 80 -8.90 8.50 -8.25
N GLN A 81 -7.66 8.58 -7.74
CA GLN A 81 -7.34 8.13 -6.38
C GLN A 81 -7.84 9.13 -5.33
N PRO A 82 -8.67 8.72 -4.36
CA PRO A 82 -9.20 9.64 -3.35
C PRO A 82 -8.27 9.86 -2.15
N TYR A 83 -7.24 9.02 -1.97
CA TYR A 83 -6.42 9.00 -0.74
C TYR A 83 -5.00 9.56 -0.92
N THR A 84 -4.64 10.01 -2.12
CA THR A 84 -3.33 10.58 -2.42
C THR A 84 -3.48 11.65 -3.50
N THR A 85 -2.50 12.55 -3.61
CA THR A 85 -2.52 13.51 -4.72
C THR A 85 -2.20 12.80 -6.03
N LYS A 86 -2.73 13.33 -7.14
CA LYS A 86 -2.41 12.82 -8.48
C LYS A 86 -0.89 12.75 -8.70
N GLN A 87 -0.16 13.80 -8.32
CA GLN A 87 1.28 13.88 -8.55
C GLN A 87 2.04 12.90 -7.66
N ASP A 88 1.69 12.75 -6.38
CA ASP A 88 2.34 11.76 -5.51
C ASP A 88 2.10 10.33 -6.02
N CYS A 89 0.90 10.02 -6.51
CA CYS A 89 0.61 8.74 -7.14
C CYS A 89 1.50 8.48 -8.37
N LEU A 90 1.61 9.48 -9.26
CA LEU A 90 2.45 9.38 -10.46
C LEU A 90 3.92 9.21 -10.10
N ASP A 91 4.44 10.06 -9.20
CA ASP A 91 5.81 10.02 -8.70
C ASP A 91 6.14 8.65 -8.11
N ASN A 92 5.27 8.13 -7.24
CA ASN A 92 5.47 6.85 -6.60
C ASN A 92 5.51 5.70 -7.62
N TRP A 93 4.55 5.66 -8.55
CA TRP A 93 4.53 4.62 -9.59
C TRP A 93 5.71 4.70 -10.56
N ASN A 94 6.08 5.91 -10.98
CA ASN A 94 7.21 6.12 -11.87
C ASN A 94 8.52 5.78 -11.18
N CYS A 95 8.74 6.22 -9.93
CA CYS A 95 9.91 5.81 -9.17
C CYS A 95 9.97 4.30 -8.97
N TYR A 96 8.83 3.66 -8.67
CA TYR A 96 8.78 2.22 -8.47
C TYR A 96 9.16 1.45 -9.75
N ARG A 97 8.61 1.85 -10.91
CA ARG A 97 8.77 1.09 -12.17
C ARG A 97 9.97 1.50 -13.02
N LEU A 98 10.31 2.78 -13.00
CA LEU A 98 11.28 3.38 -13.92
C LEU A 98 12.55 3.85 -13.21
N GLY A 99 12.51 4.04 -11.88
CA GLY A 99 13.61 4.67 -11.15
C GLY A 99 13.79 6.14 -11.54
N GLY A 100 15.03 6.61 -11.51
CA GLY A 100 15.39 7.98 -11.88
C GLY A 100 15.13 8.99 -10.76
N MET A 101 14.37 10.04 -11.09
CA MET A 101 13.97 11.11 -10.18
C MET A 101 12.48 11.40 -10.33
N ASP A 102 11.84 11.80 -9.23
CA ASP A 102 10.45 12.26 -9.27
C ASP A 102 10.31 13.72 -9.73
N SER A 103 9.06 14.21 -9.82
CA SER A 103 8.80 15.57 -10.30
C SER A 103 9.33 16.68 -9.38
N ARG A 104 9.80 16.35 -8.17
CA ARG A 104 10.43 17.28 -7.21
C ARG A 104 11.95 17.19 -7.23
N GLY A 105 12.54 16.41 -8.14
CA GLY A 105 13.98 16.19 -8.22
C GLY A 105 14.50 15.25 -7.12
N ARG A 106 13.64 14.45 -6.49
CA ARG A 106 14.05 13.48 -5.48
C ARG A 106 14.47 12.19 -6.16
N ILE A 107 15.66 11.68 -5.83
CA ILE A 107 16.21 10.44 -6.36
C ILE A 107 15.36 9.26 -5.91
N CYS A 108 14.83 8.47 -6.84
CA CYS A 108 14.02 7.30 -6.52
C CYS A 108 14.81 6.25 -5.71
N SER A 109 14.23 5.79 -4.60
CA SER A 109 14.78 4.84 -3.63
C SER A 109 16.22 5.16 -3.16
N SER A 110 16.61 6.44 -3.17
CA SER A 110 17.98 6.92 -2.92
C SER A 110 19.07 6.32 -3.84
N THR A 111 18.71 5.57 -4.88
CA THR A 111 19.64 4.82 -5.74
C THR A 111 19.50 5.14 -7.22
N GLN A 112 18.48 5.92 -7.60
CA GLN A 112 18.05 6.15 -8.99
C GLN A 112 17.58 4.90 -9.73
N LYS A 113 17.55 3.73 -9.08
CA LYS A 113 17.09 2.48 -9.69
C LYS A 113 15.59 2.31 -9.49
N SER A 114 14.97 1.55 -10.38
CA SER A 114 13.61 1.04 -10.16
C SER A 114 13.59 0.08 -8.97
N CYS A 115 12.41 -0.05 -8.36
CA CYS A 115 12.15 -1.03 -7.30
C CYS A 115 11.87 -2.45 -7.84
N GLN A 116 11.76 -2.57 -9.17
CA GLN A 116 11.43 -3.77 -9.90
C GLN A 116 12.56 -4.14 -10.85
#